data_AF-A0A7L5UIR4-F1
#
_entry.id   AF-A0A7L5UIR4-F1
#
_cell.length_a   1.000
_cell.length_b   1.000
_cell.length_c   1.000
_cell.angle_alpha   90.00
_cell.angle_beta   90.00
_cell.angle_gamma   90.00
#
_symmetry.space_group_name_H-M   'P 1'
#
loop_
_entity.id
_entity.type
_entity.pdbx_description
1 polymer ?
#
loop_
_entity_poly.entity_id
_entity_poly.type
_entity_poly.pdbx_seq_one_letter_code
_entity_poly.pdbx_strand_id
1 'polypeptide(L)'
;MVYFLASTGLSVEVIKMIKQIKEVTHQPLTPINTTITQKRLLDDLHYRQAKQIIQHLLDKGLISTTQFQKIDELNRHSFPPLFSPESVDTSTFQS
;
A
#
# COMPACT_ATOMS: atom_id res chain seq x y z
N MET A 1 -37.30 -28.14 49.35
CA MET A 1 -37.45 -29.10 48.25
C MET A 1 -37.11 -28.39 46.96
N VAL A 2 -35.97 -28.76 46.36
CA VAL A 2 -35.33 -28.06 45.25
C VAL A 2 -36.01 -28.50 43.95
N TYR A 3 -36.64 -27.58 43.25
CA TYR A 3 -37.00 -27.76 41.84
C TYR A 3 -35.82 -27.32 41.00
N PHE A 4 -35.34 -28.17 40.10
CA PHE A 4 -35.16 -27.89 38.66
C PHE A 4 -34.52 -29.10 37.98
N LEU A 5 -35.34 -29.84 37.24
CA LEU A 5 -34.90 -30.80 36.23
C LEU A 5 -34.26 -30.02 35.07
N ALA A 6 -32.93 -30.00 34.99
CA ALA A 6 -32.25 -29.56 33.78
C ALA A 6 -32.26 -30.73 32.77
N SER A 7 -33.32 -30.78 31.97
CA SER A 7 -33.42 -31.67 30.80
C SER A 7 -32.46 -31.19 29.72
N THR A 8 -31.19 -31.62 29.77
CA THR A 8 -30.25 -31.41 28.67
C THR A 8 -30.43 -32.49 27.61
N GLY A 9 -31.58 -32.45 26.93
CA GLY A 9 -31.83 -33.22 25.71
C GLY A 9 -31.15 -32.59 24.51
N LEU A 10 -29.81 -32.53 24.49
CA LEU A 10 -29.10 -32.13 23.29
C LEU A 10 -29.13 -33.31 22.31
N SER A 11 -29.93 -33.18 21.24
CA SER A 11 -30.09 -34.24 20.25
C SER A 11 -28.74 -34.68 19.68
N VAL A 12 -28.56 -35.99 19.49
CA VAL A 12 -27.35 -36.62 18.93
C VAL A 12 -27.01 -36.03 17.55
N GLU A 13 -28.03 -35.53 16.85
CA GLU A 13 -27.91 -34.85 15.57
C GLU A 13 -27.26 -33.47 15.69
N VAL A 14 -27.58 -32.72 16.76
CA VAL A 14 -26.94 -31.44 17.09
C VAL A 14 -25.48 -31.68 17.46
N ILE A 15 -25.19 -32.71 18.25
CA ILE A 15 -23.81 -33.12 18.61
C ILE A 15 -23.01 -33.54 17.36
N LYS A 16 -23.65 -34.25 16.43
CA LYS A 16 -23.02 -34.64 15.16
C LYS A 16 -22.74 -33.43 14.27
N MET A 17 -23.66 -32.46 14.23
CA MET A 17 -23.53 -31.24 13.44
C MET A 17 -22.39 -30.35 13.96
N ILE A 18 -22.31 -30.08 15.27
CA ILE A 18 -21.21 -29.30 15.85
C ILE A 18 -19.84 -29.97 15.66
N LYS A 19 -19.79 -31.31 15.63
CA LYS A 19 -18.55 -32.06 15.43
C LYS A 19 -18.02 -31.99 13.98
N GLN A 20 -18.88 -31.66 13.01
CA GLN A 20 -18.48 -31.47 11.61
C GLN A 20 -18.08 -30.04 11.25
N ILE A 21 -18.20 -29.10 12.19
CA ILE A 21 -17.69 -27.75 12.00
C ILE A 21 -16.16 -27.82 12.09
N LYS A 22 -15.50 -27.98 10.94
CA LYS A 22 -14.07 -27.72 10.85
C LYS A 22 -13.88 -26.22 10.90
N GLU A 23 -13.27 -25.73 11.97
CA GLU A 23 -12.80 -24.36 12.05
C GLU A 23 -11.75 -24.19 10.94
N VAL A 24 -12.10 -23.41 9.90
CA VAL A 24 -11.15 -23.08 8.84
C VAL A 24 -10.23 -22.02 9.40
N THR A 25 -9.09 -22.45 9.92
CA THR A 25 -8.02 -21.53 10.31
C THR A 25 -7.46 -20.90 9.03
N HIS A 26 -8.03 -19.77 8.62
CA HIS A 26 -7.40 -18.92 7.62
C HIS A 26 -6.08 -18.41 8.22
N GLN A 27 -4.97 -18.52 7.48
CA GLN A 27 -3.75 -17.82 7.88
C GLN A 27 -4.09 -16.36 8.19
N PRO A 28 -3.56 -15.78 9.29
CA PRO A 28 -3.74 -14.35 9.54
C PRO A 28 -3.29 -13.61 8.29
N LEU A 29 -4.14 -12.72 7.78
CA LEU A 29 -3.70 -11.77 6.76
C LEU A 29 -2.52 -11.03 7.38
N THR A 30 -1.31 -11.27 6.86
CA THR A 30 -0.17 -10.46 7.25
C THR A 30 -0.53 -9.03 6.86
N PRO A 31 -0.56 -8.07 7.80
CA PRO A 31 -0.77 -6.69 7.43
C PRO A 31 0.40 -6.32 6.52
N ILE A 32 0.14 -6.21 5.22
CA ILE A 32 1.09 -5.64 4.30
C ILE A 32 1.33 -4.24 4.85
N ASN A 33 2.54 -3.97 5.33
CA ASN A 33 2.89 -2.68 5.90
C ASN A 33 3.07 -1.69 4.73
N THR A 34 1.96 -1.34 4.09
CA THR A 34 1.82 -0.37 3.00
C THR A 34 1.26 0.94 3.52
N THR A 35 1.53 1.30 4.77
CA THR A 35 1.05 2.58 5.30
C THR A 35 1.96 3.69 4.77
N ILE A 36 1.60 4.22 3.59
CA ILE A 36 2.21 5.44 3.08
C ILE A 36 1.90 6.56 4.07
N THR A 37 2.95 7.17 4.63
CA THR A 37 2.81 8.25 5.59
C THR A 37 2.46 9.56 4.89
N GLN A 38 1.81 10.48 5.61
CA GLN A 38 1.54 11.83 5.10
C GLN A 38 2.81 12.56 4.65
N LYS A 39 3.91 12.40 5.40
CA LYS A 39 5.23 12.94 5.03
C LYS A 39 5.66 12.41 3.65
N ARG A 40 5.52 11.11 3.40
CA ARG A 40 5.88 10.49 2.11
C ARG A 40 5.01 11.00 0.95
N LEU A 41 3.72 11.23 1.18
CA LEU A 41 2.85 11.88 0.19
C LEU A 41 3.28 13.32 -0.10
N LEU A 42 3.64 14.05 0.95
CA LEU A 42 4.07 15.44 0.83
C LEU A 42 5.41 15.57 0.10
N ASP A 43 6.37 14.70 0.42
CA ASP A 43 7.67 14.65 -0.28
C ASP A 43 7.44 14.34 -1.78
N ASP A 44 6.54 13.42 -2.13
CA ASP A 44 6.21 13.13 -3.53
C ASP A 44 5.57 14.34 -4.25
N LEU A 45 4.66 15.04 -3.58
CA LEU A 45 4.07 16.26 -4.11
C LEU A 45 5.14 17.34 -4.37
N HIS A 46 6.02 17.59 -3.41
CA HIS A 46 7.10 18.55 -3.54
C HIS A 46 8.06 18.18 -4.68
N TYR A 47 8.42 16.90 -4.81
CA TYR A 47 9.25 16.44 -5.91
C TYR A 47 8.62 16.74 -7.27
N ARG A 48 7.34 16.39 -7.44
CA ARG A 48 6.61 16.63 -8.70
C ARG A 48 6.55 18.12 -9.04
N GLN A 49 6.26 18.97 -8.06
CA GLN A 49 6.23 20.42 -8.25
C GLN A 49 7.61 20.97 -8.63
N ALA A 50 8.65 20.57 -7.91
CA ALA A 50 10.03 21.00 -8.19
C ALA A 50 10.46 20.57 -9.60
N LYS A 51 10.11 19.35 -10.02
CA LYS A 51 10.38 18.83 -11.36
C LYS A 51 9.67 19.63 -12.46
N GLN A 52 8.40 19.98 -12.26
CA GLN A 52 7.66 20.83 -13.19
C GLN A 52 8.31 22.21 -13.35
N ILE A 53 8.76 22.81 -12.26
CA ILE A 53 9.43 24.12 -12.28
C ILE A 53 10.71 24.04 -13.11
N ILE A 54 11.60 23.09 -12.84
CA ILE A 54 12.87 22.99 -13.57
C ILE A 54 12.67 22.57 -15.03
N GLN A 55 11.63 21.80 -15.33
CA GLN A 55 11.25 21.50 -16.71
C GLN A 55 10.85 22.79 -17.44
N HIS A 56 10.04 23.65 -16.80
CA HIS A 56 9.69 24.93 -17.39
C HIS A 56 10.92 25.83 -17.63
N LEU A 57 11.88 25.84 -16.71
CA LEU A 57 13.14 26.58 -16.89
C LEU A 57 13.95 26.03 -18.06
N LEU A 58 14.00 24.71 -18.23
CA LEU A 58 14.69 24.06 -19.35
C LEU A 58 14.00 24.40 -20.68
N ASP A 59 12.68 24.29 -20.75
CA ASP A 59 11.88 24.57 -21.95
C ASP A 59 12.01 26.03 -22.40
N LYS A 60 12.23 26.94 -21.46
CA LYS A 60 12.50 28.37 -21.71
C LYS A 60 13.96 28.67 -22.05
N GLY A 61 14.84 27.67 -22.03
CA GLY A 61 16.28 27.84 -22.26
C GLY A 61 17.01 28.59 -21.15
N LEU A 62 16.40 28.70 -19.95
CA LEU A 62 16.98 29.41 -18.80
C LEU A 62 18.03 28.56 -18.06
N ILE A 63 17.96 27.24 -18.20
CA ILE A 63 18.95 26.28 -17.70
C ILE A 63 19.33 25.30 -18.80
N SER A 64 20.54 24.75 -18.71
CA SER A 64 20.99 23.69 -19.61
C SER A 64 20.50 22.32 -19.16
N THR A 65 20.52 21.33 -20.06
CA THR A 65 20.23 19.92 -19.73
C THR A 65 21.10 19.40 -18.58
N THR A 66 22.38 19.77 -18.52
CA THR A 66 23.28 19.39 -17.42
C THR A 66 22.87 20.02 -16.09
N GLN A 67 22.43 21.29 -16.10
CA GLN A 67 21.92 21.94 -14.89
C GLN A 67 20.59 21.32 -14.45
N PHE A 68 19.68 21.02 -15.38
CA PHE A 68 18.45 20.30 -15.11
C PHE A 68 18.71 18.98 -14.38
N GLN A 69 19.64 18.15 -14.89
CA GLN A 69 19.99 16.86 -14.27
C GLN A 69 20.50 17.03 -12.83
N LYS A 70 21.43 17.98 -12.60
CA LYS A 70 21.94 18.27 -11.26
C LYS A 70 20.83 18.73 -10.30
N ILE A 71 19.91 19.56 -10.76
CA ILE A 71 18.80 20.03 -9.92
C ILE A 71 17.78 18.91 -9.69
N ASP A 72 17.49 18.05 -10.68
CA ASP A 72 16.61 16.88 -10.49
C ASP A 72 17.19 15.88 -9.47
N GLU A 73 18.50 15.65 -9.50
CA GLU A 73 19.21 14.85 -8.48
C GLU A 73 19.04 15.45 -7.08
N LEU A 74 19.30 16.76 -6.93
CA LEU A 74 19.10 17.46 -5.65
C LEU A 74 17.64 17.40 -5.19
N ASN A 75 16.69 17.59 -6.09
CA ASN A 75 15.26 17.50 -5.77
C ASN A 75 14.86 16.09 -5.29
N ARG A 76 15.39 15.02 -5.91
CA ARG A 76 15.16 13.64 -5.46
C ARG A 76 15.75 13.38 -4.08
N HIS A 77 16.88 14.01 -3.75
CA HIS A 77 17.48 13.91 -2.43
C HIS A 77 16.69 14.70 -1.36
N SER A 78 16.21 15.89 -1.69
CA SER A 78 15.42 16.72 -0.77
C SER A 78 14.00 16.18 -0.56
N PHE A 79 13.39 15.67 -1.62
CA PHE A 79 12.01 15.19 -1.65
C PHE A 79 11.96 13.82 -2.36
N PRO A 80 12.19 12.71 -1.64
CA PRO A 80 12.27 11.40 -2.28
C PRO A 80 10.90 10.97 -2.84
N PRO A 81 10.77 10.71 -4.16
CA PRO A 81 9.50 10.30 -4.73
C PRO A 81 9.03 8.96 -4.16
N LEU A 82 7.71 8.74 -4.22
CA LEU A 82 7.09 7.48 -3.80
C LEU A 82 7.46 6.32 -4.71
N PHE A 83 7.51 6.58 -6.01
CA PHE A 83 7.83 5.60 -7.03
C PHE A 83 8.94 6.14 -7.93
N SER A 84 9.91 5.28 -8.25
CA SER A 84 10.91 5.58 -9.26
C SER A 84 10.28 5.40 -10.66
N PRO A 85 10.66 6.18 -11.67
CA PRO A 85 10.18 5.97 -13.04
C PRO A 85 10.46 4.55 -13.57
N GLU A 86 11.52 3.89 -13.09
CA GLU A 86 11.85 2.49 -13.41
C GLU A 86 10.97 1.43 -12.74
N SER A 87 10.17 1.79 -11.74
CA SER A 87 9.37 0.82 -10.98
C SER A 87 7.99 0.51 -11.58
N VAL A 88 7.70 1.05 -12.78
CA VAL A 88 6.50 0.69 -13.54
C VAL A 88 6.90 -0.39 -14.55
N ASP A 89 6.49 -1.63 -14.28
CA ASP A 89 6.65 -2.76 -15.19
C ASP A 89 5.74 -2.54 -16.40
N THR A 90 6.24 -1.87 -17.45
CA THR A 90 5.49 -1.58 -18.68
C THR A 90 5.38 -2.78 -19.61
N SER A 91 5.89 -3.95 -19.20
CA SER A 91 5.82 -5.22 -19.92
C SER A 91 4.39 -5.68 -20.26
N THR A 92 3.37 -5.12 -19.60
CA THR A 92 1.96 -5.44 -19.87
C THR A 92 1.36 -4.65 -21.05
N PHE A 93 2.00 -3.57 -21.51
CA PHE A 93 1.44 -2.70 -22.57
C PHE A 93 1.99 -3.00 -23.98
N GLN A 94 2.78 -4.06 -24.14
CA GLN A 94 3.14 -4.59 -25.46
C GLN A 94 2.45 -5.95 -25.67
N SER A 95 1.32 -5.95 -26.37
CA SER A 95 0.69 -7.12 -26.99
C SER A 95 0.15 -6.73 -28.35
#